data_AF-A0A7C7GX36-F1
#
_entry.id   AF-A0A7C7GX36-F1
#
_cell.length_a   1.000
_cell.length_b   1.000
_cell.length_c   1.000
_cell.angle_alpha   90.00
_cell.angle_beta   90.00
_cell.angle_gamma   90.00
#
_symmetry.space_group_name_H-M   'P 1'
#
loop_
_entity.id
_entity.type
_entity.pdbx_description
1 polymer ?
#
loop_
_entity_poly.entity_id
_entity_poly.type
_entity_poly.pdbx_seq_one_letter_code
_entity_poly.pdbx_strand_id
1 'polypeptide(L)'
;YPSINLNLISVYQVYGNGIINIDNKYSMADTSLPEIPRIGIKMSLPGDFDEVTWFGRGPHESYIDRKTSAAVGLYHGSVWDQTFQYVRPQETGNKTDVRWMALSNGKIGLMVKGSPTFDGSVHQYPYEDLDYVPRGQKHGKLNLQQKDQVDWLIDLKQMGVGGDNSWGARPHDQYTLSPGNYDYSFMLVPFEVGTDLTKLSKLKMK
;
A
#
# COMPACT_ATOMS: atom_id res chain seq x y z
N TYR A 1 2.52 21.27 11.87
CA TYR A 1 2.80 20.96 10.46
C TYR A 1 2.43 22.16 9.62
N PRO A 2 3.23 22.56 8.62
CA PRO A 2 2.83 23.64 7.70
C PRO A 2 1.49 23.27 7.07
N SER A 3 0.61 24.26 6.89
CA SER A 3 -0.66 24.08 6.18
C SER A 3 -0.35 23.79 4.71
N ILE A 4 -0.50 22.54 4.31
CA ILE A 4 -0.35 22.13 2.91
C ILE A 4 -1.66 22.49 2.20
N ASN A 5 -1.59 23.37 1.20
CA ASN A 5 -2.73 23.65 0.33
C ASN A 5 -2.82 22.55 -0.75
N LEU A 6 -3.23 21.35 -0.31
CA LEU A 6 -3.49 20.19 -1.16
C LEU A 6 -4.97 20.17 -1.53
N ASN A 7 -5.26 20.19 -2.83
CA ASN A 7 -6.58 19.87 -3.34
C ASN A 7 -6.61 18.39 -3.76
N LEU A 8 -7.57 17.64 -3.21
CA LEU A 8 -7.83 16.25 -3.59
C LEU A 8 -9.26 16.15 -4.13
N ILE A 9 -9.40 15.65 -5.35
CA ILE A 9 -10.69 15.25 -5.93
C ILE A 9 -10.68 13.74 -6.10
N SER A 10 -11.62 13.06 -5.45
CA SER A 10 -11.82 11.61 -5.59
C SER A 10 -13.19 11.34 -6.21
N VAL A 11 -13.21 10.63 -7.34
CA VAL A 11 -14.43 10.22 -8.04
C VAL A 11 -14.60 8.71 -7.86
N TYR A 12 -15.76 8.31 -7.34
CA TYR A 12 -16.13 6.91 -7.13
C TYR A 12 -17.23 6.53 -8.11
N GLN A 13 -16.93 5.64 -9.04
CA GLN A 13 -17.91 5.12 -10.01
C GLN A 13 -18.28 3.68 -9.66
N VAL A 14 -19.51 3.49 -9.20
CA VAL A 14 -20.05 2.19 -8.79
C VAL A 14 -20.81 1.56 -9.96
N TYR A 15 -20.43 0.35 -10.34
CA TYR A 15 -21.02 -0.41 -11.43
C TYR A 15 -22.08 -1.40 -10.90
N GLY A 16 -23.02 -1.81 -11.76
CA GLY A 16 -24.11 -2.72 -11.38
C GLY A 16 -23.66 -4.12 -10.93
N ASN A 17 -22.41 -4.49 -11.18
CA ASN A 17 -21.78 -5.73 -10.70
C ASN A 17 -20.98 -5.54 -9.39
N GLY A 18 -21.10 -4.38 -8.73
CA GLY A 18 -20.43 -4.08 -7.46
C GLY A 18 -18.98 -3.63 -7.58
N ILE A 19 -18.40 -3.58 -8.79
CA ILE A 19 -17.06 -3.00 -9.00
C ILE A 19 -17.13 -1.50 -8.75
N ILE A 20 -16.09 -0.95 -8.12
CA ILE A 20 -15.93 0.49 -7.89
C ILE A 20 -14.65 0.94 -8.57
N ASN A 21 -14.74 1.83 -9.55
CA ASN A 21 -13.56 2.54 -10.07
C ASN A 21 -13.34 3.81 -9.25
N ILE A 22 -12.11 4.04 -8.82
CA ILE A 22 -11.73 5.19 -7.99
C ILE A 22 -10.66 5.97 -8.73
N ASP A 23 -10.97 7.22 -9.08
CA ASP A 23 -10.04 8.16 -9.71
C ASP A 23 -9.72 9.30 -8.75
N ASN A 24 -8.44 9.48 -8.44
CA ASN A 24 -7.94 10.52 -7.55
C ASN A 24 -7.07 11.51 -8.31
N LYS A 25 -7.32 12.79 -8.08
CA LYS A 25 -6.48 13.89 -8.57
C LYS A 25 -5.97 14.68 -7.39
N TYR A 26 -4.65 14.69 -7.23
CA TYR A 26 -3.94 15.49 -6.23
C TYR A 26 -3.38 16.72 -6.94
N SER A 27 -3.65 17.90 -6.40
CA SER A 27 -3.09 19.16 -6.92
C SER A 27 -2.46 19.96 -5.78
N MET A 28 -1.16 20.19 -5.90
CA MET A 28 -0.37 20.98 -4.96
C MET A 28 0.13 22.23 -5.69
N ALA A 29 -0.39 23.39 -5.29
CA ALA A 29 -0.02 24.66 -5.93
C ALA A 29 1.36 25.17 -5.48
N ASP A 30 1.75 24.86 -4.25
CA ASP A 30 3.02 25.29 -3.67
C ASP A 30 4.12 24.25 -3.94
N THR A 31 5.03 24.60 -4.86
CA THR A 31 6.18 23.76 -5.22
C THR A 31 7.38 23.94 -4.29
N SER A 32 7.31 24.85 -3.32
CA SER A 32 8.35 25.04 -2.30
C SER A 32 8.24 24.06 -1.13
N LEU A 33 7.17 23.24 -1.10
CA LEU A 33 6.96 22.22 -0.10
C LEU A 33 8.08 21.16 -0.11
N PRO A 34 8.37 20.51 1.03
CA PRO A 34 9.30 19.39 1.06
C PRO A 34 8.78 18.20 0.25
N GLU A 35 9.67 17.24 0.01
CA GLU A 35 9.34 15.97 -0.64
C GLU A 35 8.17 15.24 0.04
N ILE A 36 7.35 14.58 -0.77
CA ILE A 36 6.18 13.84 -0.32
C ILE A 36 6.62 12.42 0.05
N PRO A 37 6.33 11.92 1.25
CA PRO A 37 6.76 10.57 1.63
C PRO A 37 5.99 9.48 0.88
N ARG A 38 4.69 9.67 0.66
CA ARG A 38 3.78 8.69 0.04
C ARG A 38 2.54 9.39 -0.54
N ILE A 39 2.07 8.91 -1.68
CA ILE A 39 0.78 9.29 -2.28
C ILE A 39 -0.02 8.01 -2.48
N GLY A 40 -1.18 7.92 -1.82
CA GLY A 40 -2.01 6.73 -1.83
C GLY A 40 -3.30 6.90 -1.04
N ILE A 41 -4.00 5.79 -0.86
CA ILE A 41 -5.19 5.67 -0.02
C ILE A 41 -4.94 4.59 1.02
N LYS A 42 -5.26 4.89 2.28
CA LYS A 42 -5.36 3.88 3.34
C LYS A 42 -6.82 3.50 3.52
N MET A 43 -7.10 2.21 3.58
CA MET A 43 -8.38 1.66 3.97
C MET A 43 -8.21 0.71 5.16
N SER A 44 -9.26 0.55 5.96
CA SER A 44 -9.29 -0.39 7.08
C SER A 44 -10.40 -1.41 6.85
N LEU A 45 -10.07 -2.67 7.05
CA LEU A 45 -10.97 -3.82 6.97
C LEU A 45 -11.07 -4.49 8.36
N PRO A 46 -12.13 -5.27 8.61
CA PRO A 46 -12.20 -6.12 9.80
C PRO A 46 -11.01 -7.08 9.89
N GLY A 47 -10.63 -7.48 11.11
CA GLY A 47 -9.43 -8.27 11.37
C GLY A 47 -9.45 -9.69 10.79
N ASP A 48 -10.61 -10.16 10.36
CA ASP A 48 -10.81 -11.47 9.74
C ASP A 48 -10.43 -11.50 8.25
N PHE A 49 -10.15 -10.36 7.61
CA PHE A 49 -9.57 -10.31 6.25
C PHE A 49 -8.06 -10.61 6.27
N ASP A 50 -7.70 -11.76 6.82
CA ASP A 50 -6.34 -12.14 7.21
C ASP A 50 -5.55 -12.92 6.15
N GLU A 51 -6.16 -13.22 4.99
CA GLU A 51 -5.50 -13.87 3.86
C GLU A 51 -5.23 -12.86 2.74
N VAL A 52 -4.00 -12.82 2.24
CA VAL A 52 -3.59 -11.97 1.11
C VAL A 52 -3.08 -12.78 -0.07
N THR A 53 -3.50 -12.40 -1.27
CA THR A 53 -2.94 -12.89 -2.54
C THR A 53 -2.61 -11.70 -3.44
N TRP A 54 -1.45 -11.68 -4.08
CA TRP A 54 -1.10 -10.59 -5.01
C TRP A 54 -0.32 -11.07 -6.22
N PHE A 55 -0.53 -10.37 -7.33
CA PHE A 55 0.30 -10.49 -8.53
C PHE A 55 1.14 -9.23 -8.69
N GLY A 56 2.42 -9.33 -8.35
CA GLY A 56 3.34 -8.20 -8.24
C GLY A 56 4.73 -8.67 -7.84
N ARG A 57 5.57 -7.79 -7.31
CA ARG A 57 6.87 -8.22 -6.76
C ARG A 57 6.72 -8.91 -5.41
N GLY A 58 7.57 -9.91 -5.16
CA GLY A 58 7.59 -10.66 -3.92
C GLY A 58 8.65 -11.77 -3.90
N PRO A 59 8.58 -12.70 -2.92
CA PRO A 59 7.59 -12.74 -1.84
C PRO A 59 7.85 -11.69 -0.73
N HIS A 60 9.10 -11.26 -0.54
CA HIS A 60 9.50 -10.29 0.48
C HIS A 60 9.13 -8.84 0.14
N GLU A 61 9.29 -7.94 1.13
CA GLU A 61 9.07 -6.50 0.94
C GLU A 61 10.04 -5.88 -0.08
N SER A 62 9.58 -4.83 -0.75
CA SER A 62 10.34 -4.10 -1.77
C SER A 62 9.99 -2.62 -1.75
N TYR A 63 10.95 -1.79 -2.14
CA TYR A 63 10.79 -0.33 -2.27
C TYR A 63 11.35 0.13 -3.61
N ILE A 64 11.01 1.34 -4.05
CA ILE A 64 11.34 1.81 -5.40
C ILE A 64 12.85 1.78 -5.71
N ASP A 65 13.69 1.99 -4.70
CA ASP A 65 15.15 1.93 -4.73
C ASP A 65 15.72 0.57 -4.27
N ARG A 66 14.87 -0.37 -3.84
CA ARG A 66 15.25 -1.70 -3.33
C ARG A 66 14.22 -2.77 -3.72
N LYS A 67 14.15 -3.10 -5.01
CA LYS A 67 13.19 -4.09 -5.55
C LYS A 67 13.73 -5.13 -6.52
N THR A 68 15.02 -5.08 -6.89
CA THR A 68 15.62 -5.97 -7.91
C THR A 68 15.61 -7.45 -7.50
N SER A 69 15.68 -7.74 -6.20
CA SER A 69 15.61 -9.11 -5.67
C SER A 69 14.19 -9.68 -5.62
N ALA A 70 13.16 -8.84 -5.74
CA ALA A 70 11.76 -9.26 -5.66
C ALA A 70 11.22 -9.52 -7.08
N ALA A 71 10.99 -10.79 -7.40
CA ALA A 71 10.52 -11.21 -8.72
C ALA A 71 9.02 -10.92 -8.90
N VAL A 72 8.59 -10.63 -10.13
CA VAL A 72 7.16 -10.52 -10.44
C VAL A 72 6.55 -11.91 -10.53
N GLY A 73 5.53 -12.18 -9.71
CA GLY A 73 4.89 -13.49 -9.61
C GLY A 73 3.56 -13.41 -8.89
N LEU A 74 2.88 -14.56 -8.82
CA LEU A 74 1.68 -14.74 -8.00
C LEU A 74 2.12 -15.28 -6.63
N TYR A 75 1.79 -14.54 -5.58
CA TYR A 75 2.15 -14.87 -4.20
C TYR A 75 0.91 -14.88 -3.32
N HIS A 76 0.98 -15.64 -2.23
CA HIS A 76 -0.09 -15.82 -1.26
C HIS A 76 0.49 -16.07 0.14
N GLY A 77 -0.21 -15.64 1.17
CA GLY A 77 0.09 -15.92 2.58
C GLY A 77 -0.85 -15.13 3.49
N SER A 78 -0.61 -15.21 4.80
CA SER A 78 -1.37 -14.40 5.76
C SER A 78 -0.95 -12.92 5.69
N VAL A 79 -1.86 -12.02 6.06
CA VAL A 79 -1.58 -10.58 6.22
C VAL A 79 -0.49 -10.37 7.27
N TRP A 80 -0.51 -11.15 8.36
CA TRP A 80 0.50 -11.05 9.42
C TRP A 80 1.90 -11.38 8.93
N ASP A 81 2.05 -12.40 8.07
CA ASP A 81 3.35 -12.78 7.51
C ASP A 81 3.96 -11.69 6.61
N GLN A 82 3.18 -10.67 6.22
CA GLN A 82 3.69 -9.53 5.46
C GLN A 82 4.37 -8.47 6.34
N THR A 83 4.26 -8.59 7.67
CA THR A 83 4.90 -7.67 8.62
C THR A 83 6.30 -8.14 8.98
N PHE A 84 7.32 -7.34 8.66
CA PHE A 84 8.65 -7.58 9.22
C PHE A 84 8.80 -6.89 10.59
N GLN A 85 9.09 -7.69 11.62
CA GLN A 85 9.22 -7.21 13.00
C GLN A 85 10.61 -6.61 13.27
N TYR A 86 10.92 -5.46 12.66
CA TYR A 86 12.15 -4.71 12.94
C TYR A 86 12.31 -4.42 14.44
N VAL A 87 13.56 -4.38 14.93
CA VAL A 87 13.86 -4.21 16.37
C VAL A 87 13.12 -3.00 16.95
N ARG A 88 13.13 -1.87 16.23
CA ARG A 88 12.21 -0.75 16.46
C ARG A 88 11.13 -0.83 15.38
N PRO A 89 9.82 -0.79 15.71
CA PRO A 89 8.77 -0.69 14.70
C PRO A 89 9.03 0.48 13.75
N GLN A 90 8.84 0.21 12.47
CA GLN A 90 9.01 1.16 11.38
C GLN A 90 8.25 0.65 10.16
N GLU A 91 8.08 1.51 9.15
CA GLU A 91 7.56 1.16 7.83
C GLU A 91 8.14 -0.17 7.31
N THR A 92 7.26 -1.07 6.84
CA THR A 92 7.58 -2.43 6.42
C THR A 92 6.49 -3.00 5.50
N GLY A 93 6.80 -4.08 4.77
CA GLY A 93 5.79 -4.92 4.13
C GLY A 93 5.35 -4.46 2.74
N ASN A 94 5.86 -3.33 2.26
CA ASN A 94 5.52 -2.79 0.95
C ASN A 94 5.82 -3.79 -0.19
N LYS A 95 4.90 -3.91 -1.14
CA LYS A 95 5.04 -4.68 -2.37
C LYS A 95 5.00 -3.70 -3.53
N THR A 96 6.00 -3.75 -4.40
CA THR A 96 6.10 -2.83 -5.55
C THR A 96 5.63 -3.47 -6.85
N ASP A 97 5.26 -2.62 -7.82
CA ASP A 97 4.80 -3.04 -9.14
C ASP A 97 3.63 -4.06 -9.06
N VAL A 98 2.68 -3.86 -8.14
CA VAL A 98 1.52 -4.76 -7.96
C VAL A 98 0.47 -4.48 -9.03
N ARG A 99 0.01 -5.52 -9.72
CA ARG A 99 -1.05 -5.42 -10.74
C ARG A 99 -2.41 -5.58 -10.09
N TRP A 100 -2.51 -6.53 -9.15
CA TRP A 100 -3.65 -6.69 -8.27
C TRP A 100 -3.23 -7.32 -6.94
N MET A 101 -3.95 -7.00 -5.88
CA MET A 101 -3.84 -7.58 -4.54
C MET A 101 -5.25 -7.82 -4.00
N ALA A 102 -5.47 -8.94 -3.33
CA ALA A 102 -6.76 -9.37 -2.84
C ALA A 102 -6.65 -9.80 -1.38
N LEU A 103 -7.56 -9.29 -0.56
CA LEU A 103 -7.75 -9.69 0.83
C LEU A 103 -9.05 -10.49 0.97
N SER A 104 -9.04 -11.54 1.80
CA SER A 104 -10.20 -12.39 2.04
C SER A 104 -10.27 -12.87 3.48
N ASN A 105 -11.49 -13.16 3.94
CA ASN A 105 -11.76 -13.82 5.22
C ASN A 105 -12.20 -15.29 5.07
N GLY A 106 -11.86 -15.91 3.94
CA GLY A 106 -12.25 -17.30 3.62
C GLY A 106 -13.70 -17.49 3.18
N LYS A 107 -14.53 -16.42 3.13
CA LYS A 107 -15.91 -16.45 2.62
C LYS A 107 -16.10 -15.45 1.49
N ILE A 108 -15.71 -14.22 1.73
CA ILE A 108 -15.75 -13.12 0.77
C ILE A 108 -14.37 -12.47 0.71
N GLY A 109 -14.17 -11.60 -0.28
CA GLY A 109 -12.96 -10.84 -0.38
C GLY A 109 -13.10 -9.60 -1.23
N LEU A 110 -12.05 -8.79 -1.20
CA LEU A 110 -11.93 -7.56 -1.94
C LEU A 110 -10.59 -7.53 -2.66
N MET A 111 -10.62 -7.30 -3.97
CA MET A 111 -9.43 -7.13 -4.79
C MET A 111 -9.26 -5.66 -5.16
N VAL A 112 -8.06 -5.13 -4.96
CA VAL A 112 -7.59 -3.94 -5.65
C VAL A 112 -6.93 -4.36 -6.95
N LYS A 113 -7.34 -3.73 -8.05
CA LYS A 113 -6.70 -3.85 -9.36
C LYS A 113 -6.14 -2.49 -9.79
N GLY A 114 -4.84 -2.43 -10.05
CA GLY A 114 -4.15 -1.22 -10.48
C GLY A 114 -4.41 -0.83 -11.94
N SER A 115 -4.08 0.41 -12.29
CA SER A 115 -4.21 0.96 -13.65
C SER A 115 -2.89 1.62 -14.11
N PRO A 116 -1.89 0.86 -14.60
CA PRO A 116 -1.81 -0.60 -14.70
C PRO A 116 -1.23 -1.30 -13.46
N THR A 117 -0.54 -0.56 -12.59
CA THR A 117 0.07 -1.06 -11.35
C THR A 117 -0.04 -0.04 -10.23
N PHE A 118 0.13 -0.51 -9.00
CA PHE A 118 0.23 0.29 -7.78
C PHE A 118 1.28 -0.35 -6.85
N ASP A 119 1.73 0.37 -5.84
CA ASP A 119 2.50 -0.19 -4.73
C ASP A 119 1.56 -0.35 -3.52
N GLY A 120 1.84 -1.24 -2.58
CA GLY A 120 0.96 -1.35 -1.41
C GLY A 120 1.43 -2.31 -0.33
N SER A 121 0.85 -2.16 0.85
CA SER A 121 1.14 -2.95 2.05
C SER A 121 -0.14 -3.28 2.81
N VAL A 122 -0.09 -4.35 3.60
CA VAL A 122 -1.19 -4.80 4.45
C VAL A 122 -0.66 -5.09 5.84
N HIS A 123 -1.42 -4.70 6.87
CA HIS A 123 -1.02 -4.78 8.27
C HIS A 123 -2.19 -5.25 9.12
N GLN A 124 -2.04 -6.35 9.86
CA GLN A 124 -3.08 -6.85 10.78
C GLN A 124 -3.05 -6.10 12.13
N TYR A 125 -2.94 -4.78 12.05
CA TYR A 125 -2.95 -3.81 13.13
C TYR A 125 -3.13 -2.40 12.53
N PRO A 126 -3.58 -1.40 13.30
CA PRO A 126 -3.60 -0.01 12.84
C PRO A 126 -2.20 0.43 12.41
N TYR A 127 -2.06 0.95 11.19
CA TYR A 127 -0.77 1.33 10.61
C TYR A 127 0.01 2.33 11.50
N GLU A 128 -0.69 3.15 12.28
CA GLU A 128 -0.14 4.07 13.27
C GLU A 128 0.66 3.38 14.39
N ASP A 129 0.52 2.05 14.57
CA ASP A 129 1.35 1.31 15.52
C ASP A 129 2.85 1.36 15.16
N LEU A 130 3.17 1.57 13.87
CA LEU A 130 4.52 1.76 13.35
C LEU A 130 5.08 3.18 13.58
N ASP A 131 4.25 4.12 14.02
CA ASP A 131 4.68 5.51 14.19
C ASP A 131 5.81 5.62 15.21
N TYR A 132 6.79 6.45 14.85
CA TYR A 132 7.87 6.81 15.76
C TYR A 132 7.32 7.67 16.90
N VAL A 133 7.42 7.14 18.12
CA VAL A 133 7.13 7.88 19.34
C VAL A 133 8.45 8.39 19.94
N PRO A 134 8.68 9.71 20.02
CA PRO A 134 9.88 10.26 20.65
C PRO A 134 10.06 9.74 22.07
N ARG A 135 11.26 9.22 22.38
CA ARG A 135 11.60 8.58 23.66
C ARG A 135 10.81 7.29 23.98
N GLY A 136 10.04 6.77 23.02
CA GLY A 136 9.37 5.48 23.15
C GLY A 136 10.36 4.32 23.11
N GLN A 137 10.03 3.24 23.81
CA GLN A 137 10.81 1.99 23.88
C GLN A 137 10.08 0.82 23.20
N LYS A 138 9.33 1.10 22.12
CA LYS A 138 8.64 0.05 21.37
C LYS A 138 9.66 -0.86 20.67
N HIS A 139 9.47 -2.16 20.83
CA HIS A 139 10.22 -3.24 20.20
C HIS A 139 9.31 -4.08 19.30
N GLY A 140 9.65 -4.24 18.01
CA GLY A 140 8.75 -4.87 17.03
C GLY A 140 8.25 -6.25 17.45
N LYS A 141 9.18 -7.15 17.81
CA LYS A 141 8.84 -8.51 18.23
C LYS A 141 7.96 -8.60 19.49
N LEU A 142 8.04 -7.60 20.38
CA LEU A 142 7.31 -7.61 21.65
C LEU A 142 6.00 -6.83 21.59
N ASN A 143 5.97 -5.75 20.82
CA ASN A 143 4.89 -4.75 20.85
C ASN A 143 4.00 -4.75 19.61
N LEU A 144 4.47 -5.25 18.46
CA LEU A 144 3.60 -5.49 17.31
C LEU A 144 2.91 -6.84 17.48
N GLN A 145 1.59 -6.84 17.45
CA GLN A 145 0.74 -8.02 17.61
C GLN A 145 -0.42 -7.91 16.62
N GLN A 146 -0.96 -9.05 16.21
CA GLN A 146 -2.21 -9.10 15.45
C GLN A 146 -3.33 -8.46 16.27
N LYS A 147 -4.15 -7.64 15.61
CA LYS A 147 -5.33 -6.99 16.18
C LYS A 147 -6.54 -7.26 15.28
N ASP A 148 -7.74 -6.94 15.78
CA ASP A 148 -8.99 -7.08 15.05
C ASP A 148 -9.21 -5.94 14.02
N GLN A 149 -8.19 -5.69 13.19
CA GLN A 149 -8.20 -4.70 12.12
C GLN A 149 -7.10 -5.03 11.11
N VAL A 150 -7.41 -4.88 9.83
CA VAL A 150 -6.41 -4.91 8.75
C VAL A 150 -6.36 -3.54 8.09
N ASP A 151 -5.23 -2.84 8.20
CA ASP A 151 -4.96 -1.64 7.41
C ASP A 151 -4.31 -2.03 6.08
N TRP A 152 -4.90 -1.56 4.99
CA TRP A 152 -4.43 -1.77 3.63
C TRP A 152 -4.08 -0.43 3.00
N LEU A 153 -2.81 -0.26 2.64
CA LEU A 153 -2.29 0.90 1.96
C LEU A 153 -2.17 0.60 0.46
N ILE A 154 -2.76 1.48 -0.34
CA ILE A 154 -2.89 1.35 -1.78
C ILE A 154 -2.27 2.60 -2.40
N ASP A 155 -1.01 2.50 -2.81
CA ASP A 155 -0.17 3.64 -3.13
C ASP A 155 0.03 3.81 -4.64
N LEU A 156 -0.10 5.05 -5.11
CA LEU A 156 0.48 5.43 -6.40
C LEU A 156 2.00 5.25 -6.35
N LYS A 157 2.60 5.78 -5.28
CA LYS A 157 4.05 5.77 -5.07
C LYS A 157 4.41 6.11 -3.62
N GLN A 158 5.51 5.54 -3.18
CA GLN A 158 6.21 5.88 -1.94
C GLN A 158 7.68 6.22 -2.28
N MET A 159 8.27 7.17 -1.56
CA MET A 159 9.69 7.47 -1.73
C MET A 159 10.58 6.27 -1.35
N GLY A 160 11.82 6.27 -1.84
CA GLY A 160 12.82 5.26 -1.50
C GLY A 160 13.21 5.27 -0.03
N VAL A 161 13.81 4.15 0.41
CA VAL A 161 14.30 4.01 1.80
C VAL A 161 15.69 4.64 1.99
N GLY A 162 16.46 4.84 0.91
CA GLY A 162 17.84 5.34 0.97
C GLY A 162 18.79 4.35 1.63
N GLY A 163 19.83 4.88 2.29
CA GLY A 163 20.76 4.07 3.08
C GLY A 163 22.25 4.26 2.78
N ASP A 164 22.65 5.24 1.96
CA ASP A 164 24.07 5.58 1.76
C ASP A 164 24.78 5.89 3.10
N ASN A 165 24.06 6.52 4.02
CA ASN A 165 24.34 6.52 5.45
C ASN A 165 23.05 6.72 6.26
N SER A 166 23.14 6.59 7.59
CA SER A 166 21.99 6.75 8.51
C SER A 166 22.05 8.03 9.34
N TRP A 167 22.84 9.04 8.93
CA TRP A 167 23.07 10.28 9.68
C TRP A 167 23.00 11.55 8.82
N GLY A 168 22.29 11.51 7.69
CA GLY A 168 21.95 12.71 6.91
C GLY A 168 21.73 12.49 5.42
N ALA A 169 22.22 11.38 4.85
CA ALA A 169 21.95 11.06 3.45
C ALA A 169 20.45 10.83 3.21
N ARG A 170 19.96 11.32 2.07
CA ARG A 170 18.59 11.13 1.59
C ARG A 170 18.55 10.07 0.50
N PRO A 171 17.37 9.50 0.19
CA PRO A 171 17.20 8.74 -1.05
C PRO A 171 17.65 9.57 -2.26
N HIS A 172 18.21 8.91 -3.28
CA HIS A 172 18.61 9.61 -4.51
C HIS A 172 17.38 10.22 -5.19
N ASP A 173 17.55 11.37 -5.86
CA ASP A 173 16.44 12.19 -6.39
C ASP A 173 15.45 11.41 -7.28
N GLN A 174 15.92 10.42 -8.04
CA GLN A 174 15.07 9.56 -8.88
C GLN A 174 14.08 8.68 -8.10
N TYR A 175 14.27 8.56 -6.78
CA TYR A 175 13.45 7.79 -5.84
C TYR A 175 12.68 8.68 -4.86
N THR A 176 12.65 10.00 -5.06
CA THR A 176 11.84 10.93 -4.26
C THR A 176 10.56 11.33 -4.99
N LEU A 177 9.66 12.02 -4.29
CA LEU A 177 8.41 12.56 -4.84
C LEU A 177 8.36 14.07 -4.60
N SER A 178 8.40 14.86 -5.68
CA SER A 178 8.29 16.31 -5.59
C SER A 178 6.83 16.76 -5.45
N PRO A 179 6.57 17.91 -4.80
CA PRO A 179 5.26 18.55 -4.86
C PRO A 179 4.81 18.78 -6.31
N GLY A 180 3.54 18.51 -6.61
CA GLY A 180 3.01 18.67 -7.96
C GLY A 180 1.62 18.06 -8.13
N ASN A 181 1.23 17.81 -9.38
CA ASN A 181 -0.03 17.18 -9.70
C ASN A 181 0.17 15.68 -9.92
N TYR A 182 -0.72 14.87 -9.35
CA TYR A 182 -0.71 13.42 -9.49
C TYR A 182 -2.11 12.90 -9.81
N ASP A 183 -2.19 12.00 -10.78
CA ASP A 183 -3.40 11.23 -11.10
C ASP A 183 -3.19 9.79 -10.62
N TYR A 184 -4.17 9.24 -9.92
CA TYR A 184 -4.10 7.89 -9.38
C TYR A 184 -5.44 7.17 -9.47
N SER A 185 -5.46 6.06 -10.20
CA SER A 185 -6.67 5.28 -10.46
C SER A 185 -6.49 3.81 -10.15
N PHE A 186 -7.49 3.21 -9.51
CA PHE A 186 -7.57 1.77 -9.27
C PHE A 186 -9.03 1.33 -9.13
N MET A 187 -9.25 0.02 -9.23
CA MET A 187 -10.57 -0.59 -9.05
C MET A 187 -10.62 -1.42 -7.78
N LEU A 188 -11.74 -1.35 -7.06
CA LEU A 188 -12.15 -2.30 -6.05
C LEU A 188 -13.12 -3.32 -6.66
N VAL A 189 -12.81 -4.60 -6.51
CA VAL A 189 -13.56 -5.70 -7.10
C VAL A 189 -13.93 -6.69 -5.98
N PRO A 190 -15.21 -6.75 -5.56
CA PRO A 190 -15.65 -7.74 -4.59
C PRO A 190 -15.65 -9.15 -5.21
N PHE A 191 -15.42 -10.17 -4.40
CA PHE A 191 -15.50 -11.57 -4.83
C PHE A 191 -15.94 -12.50 -3.70
N GLU A 192 -16.38 -13.70 -4.08
CA GLU A 192 -16.72 -14.78 -3.15
C GLU A 192 -15.63 -15.87 -3.17
N VAL A 193 -15.54 -16.65 -2.10
CA VAL A 193 -14.63 -17.80 -2.00
C VAL A 193 -14.80 -18.75 -3.20
N GLY A 194 -13.68 -19.28 -3.71
CA GLY A 194 -13.66 -20.12 -4.90
C GLY A 194 -13.60 -19.37 -6.23
N THR A 195 -13.68 -18.03 -6.22
CA THR A 195 -13.45 -17.22 -7.42
C THR A 195 -12.00 -17.33 -7.90
N ASP A 196 -11.80 -17.60 -9.20
CA ASP A 196 -10.48 -17.52 -9.84
C ASP A 196 -10.04 -16.05 -9.96
N LEU A 197 -9.15 -15.61 -9.06
CA LEU A 197 -8.64 -14.25 -9.02
C LEU A 197 -7.84 -13.85 -10.28
N THR A 198 -7.20 -14.82 -10.94
CA THR A 198 -6.47 -14.55 -12.19
C THR A 198 -7.45 -14.28 -13.34
N LYS A 199 -8.60 -14.96 -13.37
CA LYS A 199 -9.67 -14.67 -14.32
C LYS A 199 -10.38 -13.35 -13.98
N LEU A 200 -10.66 -13.11 -12.69
CA LEU A 200 -11.31 -11.89 -12.20
C LEU A 200 -10.50 -10.64 -12.55
N SER A 201 -9.18 -10.67 -12.34
CA SER A 201 -8.30 -9.53 -12.65
C SER A 201 -8.27 -9.16 -14.14
N LYS A 202 -8.66 -10.08 -15.04
CA LYS A 202 -8.75 -9.85 -16.49
C LYS A 202 -10.07 -9.25 -16.95
N LEU A 203 -11.04 -9.05 -16.05
CA LEU A 203 -12.29 -8.36 -16.41
C LEU A 203 -11.97 -6.97 -16.97
N LYS A 204 -12.51 -6.70 -18.15
CA LYS A 204 -12.49 -5.37 -18.77
C LYS A 204 -13.81 -4.70 -18.45
N MET A 205 -13.75 -3.48 -17.93
CA MET A 205 -14.91 -2.63 -17.81
C MET A 205 -15.32 -2.20 -19.23
N LYS A 206 -16.59 -2.40 -19.58
CA LYS A 206 -17.21 -1.87 -20.79
C LYS A 206 -18.00 -0.62 -20.44
#